data_AF-A0AAD7IR09-F1
#
_entry.id   AF-A0AAD7IR09-F1
#
_cell.length_a   1.000
_cell.length_b   1.000
_cell.length_c   1.000
_cell.angle_alpha   90.00
_cell.angle_beta   90.00
_cell.angle_gamma   90.00
#
_symmetry.space_group_name_H-M   'P 1'
#
loop_
_entity.id
_entity.type
_entity.pdbx_description
1 polymer ?
#
loop_
_entity_poly.entity_id
_entity_poly.type
_entity_poly.pdbx_seq_one_letter_code
_entity_poly.pdbx_strand_id
1 'polypeptide(L)'
;RYTIRADTRYDPTTRVLTALLELPGMKRRDLRIKLATTPFNRVRQVTVSGTSRPPTFALTSMLRERKYGSFSRSFAVPAETKPDDIDAVMEDGILILKIQCGLPAASADEREIPIR
;
A
#
# COMPACT_ATOMS: atom_id res chain seq x y z
N ARG A 1 2.65 -11.72 -9.76
CA ARG A 1 2.02 -10.55 -9.10
C ARG A 1 2.93 -9.36 -9.35
N TYR A 2 2.43 -8.26 -9.92
CA TYR A 2 3.30 -7.10 -10.16
C TYR A 2 3.19 -6.09 -9.02
N THR A 3 4.24 -5.28 -8.85
CA THR A 3 4.29 -4.21 -7.86
C THR A 3 3.78 -2.92 -8.49
N ILE A 4 2.70 -2.37 -7.93
CA ILE A 4 2.19 -1.04 -8.26
C ILE A 4 3.14 0.03 -7.70
N ARG A 5 3.28 1.13 -8.44
CA ARG A 5 4.08 2.28 -8.00
C ARG A 5 3.38 2.92 -6.82
N ALA A 6 4.16 3.34 -5.84
CA ALA A 6 3.63 4.01 -4.67
C ALA A 6 4.69 4.89 -4.03
N ASP A 7 4.24 6.04 -3.54
CA ASP A 7 5.02 6.97 -2.75
C ASP A 7 4.44 7.03 -1.33
N THR A 8 5.30 7.18 -0.33
CA THR A 8 4.90 7.28 1.07
C THR A 8 5.54 8.47 1.74
N ARG A 9 4.77 9.21 2.52
CA ARG A 9 5.25 10.32 3.33
C ARG A 9 4.62 10.26 4.72
N TYR A 10 5.45 10.38 5.75
CA TYR A 10 4.98 10.57 7.12
C TYR A 10 5.08 12.06 7.49
N ASP A 11 4.03 12.61 8.08
CA ASP A 11 4.04 13.94 8.67
C ASP A 11 4.15 13.82 10.20
N PRO A 12 5.25 14.27 10.83
CA PRO A 12 5.45 14.15 12.27
C PRO A 12 4.50 15.03 13.10
N THR A 13 3.91 16.07 12.51
CA THR A 13 3.02 17.01 13.21
C THR A 13 1.64 16.39 13.36
N THR A 14 1.05 15.96 12.25
CA THR A 14 -0.26 15.30 12.21
C THR A 14 -0.18 13.82 12.57
N ARG A 15 1.02 13.24 12.49
CA ARG A 15 1.32 11.82 12.73
C ARG A 15 0.61 10.88 11.76
N VAL A 16 0.38 11.38 10.55
CA VAL A 16 -0.29 10.65 9.47
C VAL A 16 0.76 10.12 8.50
N LEU A 17 0.70 8.82 8.22
CA LEU A 17 1.34 8.20 7.08
C LEU A 17 0.41 8.32 5.88
N THR A 18 0.83 9.03 4.84
CA THR A 18 0.14 9.09 3.56
C THR A 18 0.84 8.18 2.55
N ALA A 19 0.09 7.28 1.92
CA ALA A 19 0.56 6.47 0.80
C ALA A 19 -0.25 6.79 -0.46
N LEU A 20 0.43 7.14 -1.53
CA LEU A 20 -0.15 7.39 -2.85
C LEU A 20 0.16 6.19 -3.73
N LEU A 21 -0.84 5.56 -4.34
CA LEU A 21 -0.66 4.38 -5.18
C LEU A 21 -1.23 4.62 -6.58
N GLU A 22 -0.39 4.49 -7.60
CA GLU A 22 -0.82 4.64 -8.99
C GLU A 22 -1.65 3.41 -9.43
N LEU A 23 -2.94 3.64 -9.71
CA LEU A 23 -3.90 2.64 -10.14
C LEU A 23 -4.75 3.14 -11.32
N PRO A 24 -4.13 3.63 -12.41
CA PRO A 24 -4.85 4.21 -13.53
C PRO A 24 -5.80 3.20 -14.20
N GLY A 25 -7.06 3.61 -14.37
CA GLY A 25 -8.11 2.79 -14.99
C GLY A 25 -8.69 1.69 -14.09
N MET A 26 -8.27 1.59 -12.82
CA MET A 26 -8.89 0.68 -11.85
C MET A 26 -10.18 1.29 -11.29
N LYS A 27 -11.22 0.47 -11.16
CA LYS A 27 -12.46 0.87 -10.48
C LYS A 27 -12.34 0.57 -8.99
N ARG A 28 -12.91 1.44 -8.15
CA ARG A 28 -12.89 1.30 -6.67
C ARG A 28 -13.35 -0.09 -6.21
N ARG A 29 -14.41 -0.62 -6.83
CA ARG A 29 -14.98 -1.95 -6.54
C ARG A 29 -14.02 -3.13 -6.82
N ASP A 30 -13.01 -2.92 -7.66
CA ASP A 30 -12.03 -3.94 -8.04
C ASP A 30 -10.79 -3.91 -7.13
N LEU A 31 -10.78 -3.02 -6.13
CA LEU A 31 -9.75 -2.89 -5.10
C LEU A 31 -10.22 -3.49 -3.78
N ARG A 32 -9.28 -4.07 -3.05
CA ARG A 32 -9.47 -4.57 -1.68
C ARG A 32 -8.37 -4.01 -0.80
N ILE A 33 -8.76 -3.35 0.28
CA ILE A 33 -7.87 -2.87 1.34
C ILE A 33 -8.14 -3.74 2.57
N LYS A 34 -7.09 -4.26 3.19
CA LYS A 34 -7.17 -5.09 4.39
C LYS A 34 -6.17 -4.63 5.42
N LEU A 35 -6.58 -4.58 6.68
CA LEU A 35 -5.70 -4.43 7.83
C LEU A 35 -5.55 -5.80 8.50
N ALA A 36 -4.32 -6.28 8.65
CA ALA A 36 -4.06 -7.58 9.25
C ALA A 36 -2.71 -7.62 9.97
N THR A 37 -2.62 -8.46 11.01
CA THR A 37 -1.36 -8.78 11.68
C THR A 37 -0.80 -10.08 11.12
N THR A 38 0.45 -10.06 10.71
CA THR A 38 1.15 -11.24 10.19
C THR A 38 1.46 -12.19 11.34
N PRO A 39 1.04 -13.47 11.30
CA PRO A 39 1.14 -14.36 12.46
C PRO A 39 2.59 -14.69 12.85
N PHE A 40 3.51 -14.77 11.89
CA PHE A 40 4.87 -15.27 12.14
C PHE A 40 5.82 -14.22 12.72
N ASN A 41 5.65 -12.94 12.38
CA ASN A 41 6.52 -11.85 12.84
C ASN A 41 5.76 -10.74 13.57
N ARG A 42 4.44 -10.89 13.74
CA ARG A 42 3.54 -9.95 14.44
C ARG A 42 3.48 -8.54 13.84
N VAL A 43 3.99 -8.34 12.62
CA VAL A 43 3.92 -7.05 11.93
C VAL A 43 2.50 -6.79 11.48
N ARG A 44 1.93 -5.65 11.92
CA ARG A 44 0.64 -5.17 11.44
C ARG A 44 0.80 -4.39 10.14
N GLN A 45 -0.08 -4.64 9.19
CA GLN A 45 0.05 -4.09 7.85
C GLN A 45 -1.30 -3.74 7.22
N VAL A 46 -1.31 -2.67 6.44
CA VAL A 46 -2.38 -2.32 5.50
C VAL A 46 -1.98 -2.82 4.12
N THR A 47 -2.81 -3.70 3.55
CA THR A 47 -2.58 -4.31 2.24
C THR A 47 -3.62 -3.84 1.24
N VAL A 48 -3.16 -3.20 0.17
CA VAL A 48 -3.95 -2.91 -1.04
C VAL A 48 -3.74 -4.03 -2.03
N SER A 49 -4.80 -4.60 -2.57
CA SER A 49 -4.73 -5.65 -3.59
C SER A 49 -5.86 -5.53 -4.61
N GLY A 50 -5.63 -6.11 -5.79
CA GLY A 50 -6.59 -6.10 -6.88
C GLY A 50 -6.02 -6.79 -8.11
N THR A 51 -6.80 -6.78 -9.19
CA THR A 51 -6.39 -7.36 -10.48
C THR A 51 -6.70 -6.38 -11.59
N SER A 52 -5.64 -5.86 -12.22
CA SER A 52 -5.77 -5.02 -13.42
C SER A 52 -5.92 -5.91 -14.65
N ARG A 53 -6.90 -5.62 -15.50
CA ARG A 53 -7.17 -6.42 -16.71
C ARG A 53 -6.84 -5.61 -17.96
N PRO A 54 -6.21 -6.23 -18.97
CA PRO A 54 -5.98 -5.56 -20.24
C PRO A 54 -7.32 -5.25 -20.93
N PRO A 55 -7.44 -4.14 -21.66
CA PRO A 55 -8.57 -3.92 -22.55
C PRO A 55 -8.58 -4.99 -23.65
N THR A 56 -9.75 -5.25 -24.25
CA THR A 56 -9.96 -6.33 -25.23
C THR A 56 -9.01 -6.27 -26.44
N PHE A 57 -8.63 -5.08 -26.90
CA PHE A 57 -7.68 -4.89 -28.00
C PHE A 57 -6.21 -5.18 -27.62
N ALA A 58 -5.88 -5.27 -26.33
CA ALA A 58 -4.50 -5.49 -25.88
C ALA A 58 -4.03 -6.94 -25.99
N LEU A 59 -4.77 -7.82 -26.67
CA LEU A 59 -4.32 -9.17 -27.05
C LEU A 59 -3.55 -9.19 -28.37
N THR A 60 -3.73 -8.16 -29.22
CA THR A 60 -3.05 -8.00 -30.53
C THR A 60 -2.19 -6.74 -30.58
N SER A 61 -1.75 -6.24 -29.41
CA SER A 61 -1.03 -4.97 -29.31
C SER A 61 0.39 -5.06 -29.85
N MET A 62 0.77 -4.13 -30.73
CA MET A 62 2.13 -3.99 -31.27
C MET A 62 3.16 -3.58 -30.19
N LEU A 63 2.74 -2.84 -29.16
CA LEU A 63 3.56 -2.43 -28.01
C LEU A 63 2.72 -2.52 -26.73
N ARG A 64 3.31 -3.05 -25.65
CA ARG A 64 2.67 -3.14 -24.34
C ARG A 64 3.65 -2.77 -23.23
N GLU A 65 3.49 -1.56 -22.70
CA GLU A 65 4.29 -1.05 -21.57
C GLU A 65 3.53 -1.16 -20.24
N ARG A 66 2.18 -1.08 -20.31
CA ARG A 66 1.30 -1.16 -19.14
C ARG A 66 1.33 -2.56 -18.54
N LYS A 67 1.46 -2.62 -17.22
CA LYS A 67 1.40 -3.88 -16.46
C LYS A 67 -0.05 -4.26 -16.15
N TYR A 68 -0.37 -5.52 -16.34
CA TYR A 68 -1.67 -6.10 -16.01
C TYR A 68 -1.48 -7.38 -15.17
N GLY A 69 -2.58 -7.85 -14.57
CA GLY A 69 -2.62 -8.99 -13.69
C GLY A 69 -2.86 -8.61 -12.23
N SER A 70 -2.71 -9.59 -11.35
CA SER A 70 -2.89 -9.39 -9.91
C SER A 70 -1.72 -8.60 -9.32
N PHE A 71 -2.05 -7.66 -8.44
CA PHE A 71 -1.07 -6.87 -7.67
C PHE A 71 -1.41 -6.92 -6.18
N SER A 72 -0.41 -6.56 -5.37
CA SER A 72 -0.63 -6.26 -3.96
C SER A 72 0.54 -5.46 -3.42
N ARG A 73 0.22 -4.49 -2.58
CA ARG A 73 1.19 -3.69 -1.87
C ARG A 73 0.80 -3.64 -0.39
N SER A 74 1.75 -3.90 0.49
CA SER A 74 1.57 -3.81 1.92
C SER A 74 2.42 -2.68 2.49
N PHE A 75 1.89 -2.00 3.50
CA PHE A 75 2.59 -1.01 4.30
C PHE A 75 2.54 -1.46 5.75
N ALA A 76 3.70 -1.56 6.40
CA ALA A 76 3.76 -1.80 7.84
C ALA A 76 3.21 -0.56 8.56
N VAL A 77 2.41 -0.80 9.59
CA VAL A 77 1.77 0.22 10.42
C VAL A 77 1.96 -0.13 11.89
N PRO A 78 1.76 0.81 12.81
CA PRO A 78 1.77 0.51 14.25
C PRO A 78 0.87 -0.67 14.61
N ALA A 79 1.25 -1.41 15.65
CA ALA A 79 0.56 -2.63 16.06
C ALA A 79 -0.89 -2.36 16.52
N GLU A 80 -1.11 -1.16 17.05
CA GLU A 80 -2.35 -0.64 17.59
C GLU A 80 -3.30 -0.04 16.55
N THR A 81 -2.85 0.15 15.29
CA THR A 81 -3.68 0.71 14.22
C THR A 81 -5.00 -0.05 14.09
N LYS A 82 -6.12 0.65 14.03
CA LYS A 82 -7.48 0.14 13.87
C LYS A 82 -8.04 0.48 12.48
N PRO A 83 -9.14 -0.16 12.05
CA PRO A 83 -9.80 0.20 10.80
C PRO A 83 -10.17 1.69 10.73
N ASP A 84 -10.65 2.26 11.83
CA ASP A 84 -11.08 3.67 11.90
C ASP A 84 -9.92 4.67 11.78
N ASP A 85 -8.67 4.22 11.92
CA ASP A 85 -7.46 5.02 11.74
C ASP A 85 -7.06 5.15 10.26
N ILE A 86 -7.79 4.50 9.33
CA ILE A 86 -7.44 4.40 7.91
C ILE A 86 -8.54 5.05 7.07
N ASP A 87 -8.17 6.13 6.39
CA ASP A 87 -8.98 6.75 5.36
C ASP A 87 -8.42 6.42 3.96
N ALA A 88 -9.32 6.23 3.00
CA ALA A 88 -8.98 5.78 1.65
C ALA A 88 -9.84 6.49 0.61
N VAL A 89 -9.19 7.31 -0.22
CA VAL A 89 -9.84 8.09 -1.29
C VAL A 89 -9.18 7.74 -2.63
N MET A 90 -9.97 7.69 -3.69
CA MET A 90 -9.48 7.43 -5.05
C MET A 90 -9.82 8.61 -5.95
N GLU A 91 -8.79 9.31 -6.42
CA GLU A 91 -8.89 10.53 -7.24
C GLU A 91 -7.88 10.43 -8.39
N ASP A 92 -8.32 10.75 -9.61
CA ASP A 92 -7.48 10.81 -10.81
C ASP A 92 -6.60 9.58 -11.09
N GLY A 93 -7.09 8.40 -10.72
CA GLY A 93 -6.35 7.14 -10.88
C GLY A 93 -5.29 6.88 -9.82
N ILE A 94 -5.26 7.68 -8.75
CA ILE A 94 -4.41 7.51 -7.58
C ILE A 94 -5.27 7.11 -6.38
N LEU A 95 -4.90 6.02 -5.71
CA LEU A 95 -5.44 5.68 -4.40
C LEU A 95 -4.60 6.38 -3.33
N ILE A 96 -5.23 7.24 -2.56
CA ILE A 96 -4.67 8.00 -1.45
C ILE A 96 -5.10 7.30 -0.17
N LEU A 97 -4.14 6.71 0.54
CA LEU A 97 -4.34 6.18 1.89
C LEU A 97 -3.78 7.15 2.92
N LYS A 98 -4.56 7.47 3.93
CA LYS A 98 -4.11 8.21 5.12
C LYS A 98 -4.29 7.32 6.32
N ILE A 99 -3.21 7.11 7.06
CA ILE A 99 -3.17 6.18 8.19
C ILE A 99 -2.67 6.95 9.41
N GLN A 100 -3.48 7.02 10.47
CA GLN A 100 -3.05 7.59 11.74
C GLN A 100 -2.07 6.63 12.42
N CYS A 101 -0.82 7.06 12.60
CA CYS A 101 0.24 6.21 13.13
C CYS A 101 0.65 6.52 14.58
N GLY A 102 -0.03 7.46 15.24
CA GLY A 102 0.28 7.81 16.63
C GLY A 102 1.68 8.39 16.80
N LEU A 103 2.18 8.39 18.03
CA LEU A 103 3.51 8.92 18.33
C LEU A 103 4.58 8.04 17.70
N PRO A 104 5.57 8.60 16.98
CA PRO A 104 6.70 7.83 16.51
C PRO A 104 7.51 7.34 17.71
N ALA A 105 8.28 6.26 17.49
CA ALA A 105 9.26 5.83 18.47
C ALA A 105 10.25 6.98 18.78
N ALA A 106 10.67 7.08 20.04
CA ALA A 106 11.59 8.14 20.48
C ALA A 106 12.95 8.08 19.76
N SER A 107 13.38 6.89 19.34
CA SER A 107 14.57 6.64 18.53
C SER A 107 14.43 5.35 17.73
N ALA A 108 15.29 5.15 16.74
CA ALA A 108 15.49 3.84 16.14
C ALA A 108 16.30 2.97 17.12
N ASP A 109 15.76 1.82 17.55
CA ASP A 109 16.50 0.83 18.35
C ASP A 109 17.39 0.00 17.42
N GLU A 110 18.43 0.64 16.89
CA GLU A 110 19.38 0.03 15.97
C GLU A 110 20.45 -0.75 16.73
N ARG A 111 20.70 -1.99 16.30
CA ARG A 111 21.74 -2.85 16.87
C ARG A 111 22.44 -3.60 15.75
N GLU A 112 23.76 -3.62 15.79
CA GLU A 112 24.57 -4.44 14.88
C GLU A 112 24.47 -5.92 15.28
N ILE A 113 24.22 -6.79 14.30
CA ILE A 113 24.14 -8.24 14.51
C ILE A 113 25.38 -8.88 13.88
N PRO A 114 26.30 -9.46 14.67
CA PRO A 114 27.49 -10.09 14.12
C PRO A 114 27.13 -11.34 13.31
N ILE A 115 27.77 -11.50 12.15
CA ILE A 115 27.64 -12.68 11.29
C ILE A 115 28.52 -13.81 11.84
N ARG A 116 27.98 -15.04 11.89
CA ARG A 116 28.69 -16.26 12.30
C ARG A 116 28.85 -17.21 11.12
#